data_AF-A0A4Q2ZD72-F1
#
_entry.id   AF-A0A4Q2ZD72-F1
#
_cell.length_a   1.000
_cell.length_b   1.000
_cell.length_c   1.000
_cell.angle_alpha   90.00
_cell.angle_beta   90.00
_cell.angle_gamma   90.00
#
_symmetry.space_group_name_H-M   'P 1'
#
loop_
_entity.id
_entity.type
_entity.pdbx_description
1 polymer ?
#
loop_
_entity_poly.entity_id
_entity_poly.type
_entity_poly.pdbx_seq_one_letter_code
_entity_poly.pdbx_strand_id
1 'polypeptide(L)'
;MDRQWLRADRRSGPQLHRLHDQRPWSVAPRNPGGPSVTLEATIDAAWEARADLSTATQGEVRDAVTEALNLLDSGKARVAEPVGDGWQVNQWLKKAVLLSFRLNDNAVMPGGFDKVPLKTSGWDDARFREAGFRQVPGSIVRHGAFISKGVVLMPSFV
;
A
#
# COMPACT_ATOMS: atom_id res chain seq x y z
N MET A 1 -53.72 -51.85 26.98
CA MET A 1 -52.73 -51.98 25.88
C MET A 1 -51.93 -50.69 25.88
N ASP A 2 -50.92 -50.45 26.73
CA ASP A 2 -49.73 -51.21 27.12
C ASP A 2 -48.52 -50.99 26.18
N ARG A 3 -47.39 -50.59 26.80
CA ARG A 3 -45.98 -50.46 26.33
C ARG A 3 -45.60 -49.14 25.64
N GLN A 4 -44.85 -48.21 26.24
CA GLN A 4 -43.47 -48.24 26.78
C GLN A 4 -42.39 -48.33 25.68
N TRP A 5 -41.24 -47.71 25.95
CA TRP A 5 -39.94 -47.68 25.23
C TRP A 5 -39.74 -46.55 24.22
N LEU A 6 -38.58 -45.88 24.12
CA LEU A 6 -37.54 -45.52 25.08
C LEU A 6 -36.68 -44.43 24.39
N ARG A 7 -35.92 -43.70 25.21
CA ARG A 7 -34.89 -42.70 24.87
C ARG A 7 -33.94 -43.14 23.74
N ALA A 8 -33.57 -42.19 22.89
CA ALA A 8 -32.31 -42.13 22.13
C ALA A 8 -32.11 -40.67 21.67
N ASP A 9 -30.94 -40.06 21.58
CA ASP A 9 -29.61 -40.26 22.13
C ASP A 9 -28.94 -38.88 21.94
N ARG A 10 -28.28 -38.34 22.97
CA ARG A 10 -27.48 -37.12 22.85
C ARG A 10 -26.12 -37.51 22.31
N ARG A 11 -25.90 -37.48 21.01
CA ARG A 11 -24.55 -37.53 20.44
C ARG A 11 -24.39 -36.62 19.23
N SER A 12 -23.42 -35.72 19.38
CA SER A 12 -22.51 -35.23 18.33
C SER A 12 -23.13 -34.49 17.13
N GLY A 13 -23.39 -33.19 17.31
CA GLY A 13 -23.36 -32.24 16.21
C GLY A 13 -21.90 -31.94 15.79
N PRO A 14 -21.62 -31.73 14.50
CA PRO A 14 -20.26 -31.57 14.00
C PRO A 14 -19.62 -30.26 14.51
N GLN A 15 -18.41 -30.39 15.04
CA GLN A 15 -17.55 -29.29 15.47
C GLN A 15 -17.25 -28.34 14.29
N LEU A 16 -17.70 -27.09 14.39
CA LEU A 16 -17.23 -26.00 13.55
C LEU A 16 -15.74 -25.77 13.81
N HIS A 17 -14.89 -26.37 12.97
CA HIS A 17 -13.47 -26.11 12.97
C HIS A 17 -13.22 -24.65 12.59
N ARG A 18 -12.63 -23.93 13.54
CA ARG A 18 -12.16 -22.55 13.44
C ARG A 18 -11.02 -22.47 12.42
N LEU A 19 -11.32 -22.10 11.17
CA LEU A 19 -10.32 -21.78 10.15
C LEU A 19 -9.83 -20.34 10.35
N HIS A 20 -8.87 -20.16 11.26
CA HIS A 20 -7.94 -19.03 11.19
C HIS A 20 -6.65 -19.52 10.54
N ASP A 21 -6.59 -19.56 9.21
CA ASP A 21 -5.31 -19.65 8.49
C ASP A 21 -4.82 -18.22 8.22
N GLN A 22 -4.26 -17.59 9.26
CA GLN A 22 -3.49 -16.35 9.10
C GLN A 22 -2.05 -16.73 8.77
N ARG A 23 -1.75 -16.86 7.47
CA ARG A 23 -0.35 -16.87 7.04
C ARG A 23 0.12 -15.42 6.93
N PRO A 24 1.14 -14.99 7.68
CA PRO A 24 1.76 -13.70 7.44
C PRO A 24 2.38 -13.74 6.04
N TRP A 25 2.10 -12.70 5.26
CA TRP A 25 2.71 -12.39 3.97
C TRP A 25 4.24 -12.60 4.06
N SER A 26 4.76 -13.59 3.35
CA SER A 26 6.20 -13.85 3.32
C SER A 26 6.85 -12.89 2.33
N VAL A 27 7.71 -12.00 2.83
CA VAL A 27 8.57 -11.15 1.99
C VAL A 27 9.67 -12.02 1.40
N ALA A 28 9.78 -12.02 0.08
CA ALA A 28 10.87 -12.71 -0.60
C ALA A 28 12.25 -12.12 -0.20
N PRO A 29 13.31 -12.94 -0.05
CA PRO A 29 14.64 -12.45 0.31
C PRO A 29 15.22 -11.55 -0.79
N ARG A 30 15.83 -10.42 -0.39
CA ARG A 30 16.55 -9.51 -1.30
C ARG A 30 17.82 -10.19 -1.81
N ASN A 31 18.01 -10.21 -3.13
CA ASN A 31 19.26 -10.64 -3.77
C ASN A 31 20.30 -9.49 -3.74
N PRO A 32 21.56 -9.68 -3.28
CA PRO A 32 22.56 -8.63 -3.25
C PRO A 32 23.51 -8.73 -4.46
N GLY A 33 23.31 -7.91 -5.49
CA GLY A 33 24.20 -7.82 -6.64
C GLY A 33 24.92 -6.48 -6.74
N GLY A 34 26.23 -6.45 -6.45
CA GLY A 34 27.19 -5.37 -6.78
C GLY A 34 26.93 -3.98 -6.16
N PRO A 35 27.88 -3.01 -6.23
CA PRO A 35 27.66 -1.66 -5.77
C PRO A 35 26.86 -0.86 -6.82
N SER A 36 25.63 -1.27 -7.09
CA SER A 36 24.62 -0.37 -7.65
C SER A 36 24.15 0.54 -6.52
N VAL A 37 24.20 1.86 -6.71
CA VAL A 37 23.59 2.80 -5.75
C VAL A 37 22.14 2.37 -5.53
N THR A 38 21.77 2.13 -4.27
CA THR A 38 20.43 1.67 -3.94
C THR A 38 19.44 2.83 -4.07
N LEU A 39 18.18 2.53 -4.36
CA LEU A 39 17.11 3.52 -4.39
C LEU A 39 17.06 4.36 -3.09
N GLU A 40 17.25 3.70 -1.95
CA GLU A 40 17.36 4.35 -0.64
C GLU A 40 18.51 5.36 -0.56
N ALA A 41 19.70 4.99 -1.04
CA ALA A 41 20.86 5.88 -1.05
C ALA A 41 20.64 7.12 -1.94
N THR A 42 20.04 6.95 -3.12
CA THR A 42 19.68 8.09 -4.00
C THR A 42 18.68 9.02 -3.32
N ILE A 43 17.66 8.47 -2.66
CA ILE A 43 16.66 9.27 -1.92
C ILE A 43 17.29 10.01 -0.73
N ASP A 44 18.19 9.36 0.01
CA ASP A 44 18.89 9.99 1.13
C ASP A 44 19.80 11.13 0.65
N ALA A 45 20.56 10.92 -0.43
CA ALA A 45 21.37 11.97 -1.03
C ALA A 45 20.52 13.15 -1.53
N ALA A 46 19.43 12.87 -2.23
CA ALA A 46 18.48 13.88 -2.69
C ALA A 46 17.82 14.64 -1.53
N TRP A 47 17.56 13.95 -0.41
CA TRP A 47 17.04 14.59 0.79
C TRP A 47 18.03 15.58 1.38
N GLU A 48 19.32 15.23 1.48
CA GLU A 48 20.32 16.17 1.99
C GLU A 48 20.46 17.40 1.07
N ALA A 49 20.40 17.20 -0.26
CA ALA A 49 20.43 18.28 -1.25
C ALA A 49 19.07 18.96 -1.53
N ARG A 50 18.04 18.69 -0.72
CA ARG A 50 16.65 19.13 -1.00
C ARG A 50 16.47 20.64 -1.16
N ALA A 51 17.35 21.46 -0.61
CA ALA A 51 17.28 22.91 -0.74
C ALA A 51 17.37 23.37 -2.21
N ASP A 52 18.14 22.64 -3.02
CA ASP A 52 18.41 22.94 -4.42
C ASP A 52 17.39 22.29 -5.38
N LEU A 53 16.52 21.42 -4.86
CA LEU A 53 15.50 20.75 -5.65
C LEU A 53 14.26 21.64 -5.82
N SER A 54 13.68 21.58 -7.02
CA SER A 54 12.50 22.35 -7.41
C SER A 54 11.61 21.57 -8.38
N THR A 55 10.53 22.19 -8.81
CA THR A 55 9.63 21.64 -9.83
C THR A 55 10.33 21.46 -11.19
N ALA A 56 11.42 22.18 -11.45
CA ALA A 56 12.22 22.05 -12.66
C ALA A 56 13.21 20.87 -12.62
N THR A 57 13.48 20.29 -11.45
CA THR A 57 14.41 19.15 -11.31
C THR A 57 13.95 17.96 -12.15
N GLN A 58 14.87 17.36 -12.92
CA GLN A 58 14.64 16.16 -13.75
C GLN A 58 15.72 15.10 -13.45
N GLY A 59 15.65 13.96 -14.15
CA GLY A 59 16.65 12.90 -14.09
C GLY A 59 16.56 12.06 -12.82
N GLU A 60 17.70 11.53 -12.38
CA GLU A 60 17.79 10.45 -11.39
C GLU A 60 16.99 10.71 -10.10
N VAL A 61 17.02 11.94 -9.57
CA VAL A 61 16.27 12.29 -8.36
C VAL A 61 14.76 12.16 -8.56
N ARG A 62 14.25 12.64 -9.71
CA ARG A 62 12.81 12.55 -10.01
C ARG A 62 12.39 11.10 -10.26
N ASP A 63 13.22 10.34 -10.96
CA ASP A 63 12.96 8.93 -11.26
C ASP A 63 12.96 8.11 -9.96
N ALA A 64 13.93 8.35 -9.07
CA ALA A 64 14.00 7.68 -7.77
C ALA A 64 12.79 7.99 -6.88
N VAL A 65 12.37 9.26 -6.79
CA VAL A 65 11.16 9.63 -6.01
C VAL A 65 9.91 9.00 -6.62
N THR A 66 9.79 9.00 -7.94
CA THR A 66 8.67 8.40 -8.66
C THR A 66 8.60 6.89 -8.40
N GLU A 67 9.74 6.20 -8.49
CA GLU A 67 9.82 4.76 -8.22
C GLU A 67 9.49 4.45 -6.76
N ALA A 68 10.02 5.22 -5.80
CA ALA A 68 9.70 5.06 -4.39
C ALA A 68 8.19 5.19 -4.11
N LEU A 69 7.53 6.18 -4.72
CA LEU A 69 6.07 6.33 -4.63
C LEU A 69 5.32 5.17 -5.29
N ASN A 70 5.81 4.64 -6.42
CA ASN A 70 5.20 3.47 -7.07
C ASN A 70 5.35 2.20 -6.23
N LEU A 71 6.47 2.03 -5.52
CA LEU A 71 6.66 0.93 -4.58
C LEU A 71 5.69 1.05 -3.39
N LEU A 72 5.46 2.25 -2.87
CA LEU A 72 4.44 2.52 -1.86
C LEU A 72 3.02 2.27 -2.39
N ASP A 73 2.71 2.76 -3.60
CA ASP A 73 1.39 2.64 -4.23
C ASP A 73 1.01 1.18 -4.53
N SER A 74 1.99 0.36 -4.90
CA SER A 74 1.84 -1.08 -5.17
C SER A 74 1.95 -1.96 -3.93
N GLY A 75 2.35 -1.41 -2.78
CA GLY A 75 2.56 -2.16 -1.54
C GLY A 75 3.83 -3.00 -1.51
N LYS A 76 4.71 -2.88 -2.52
CA LYS A 76 6.04 -3.53 -2.54
C LYS A 76 7.01 -2.92 -1.51
N ALA A 77 6.74 -1.69 -1.10
CA ALA A 77 7.38 -1.05 0.05
C ALA A 77 6.31 -0.46 0.98
N ARG A 78 6.66 -0.30 2.25
CA ARG A 78 5.78 0.30 3.26
C ARG A 78 6.59 1.16 4.23
N VAL A 79 6.01 2.30 4.63
CA VAL A 79 6.69 3.28 5.50
C VAL A 79 7.08 2.69 6.85
N ALA A 80 6.28 1.75 7.37
CA ALA A 80 6.63 0.98 8.56
C ALA A 80 6.20 -0.48 8.38
N GLU A 81 7.02 -1.39 8.89
CA GLU A 81 6.80 -2.84 8.84
C GLU A 81 7.10 -3.50 10.19
N PRO A 82 6.39 -4.58 10.55
CA PRO A 82 6.65 -5.29 11.79
C PRO A 82 8.02 -5.99 11.73
N VAL A 83 8.79 -5.90 12.82
CA VAL A 83 10.09 -6.56 12.98
C VAL A 83 10.19 -7.12 14.39
N GLY A 84 10.29 -8.45 14.51
CA GLY A 84 10.24 -9.13 15.81
C GLY A 84 8.97 -8.76 16.57
N ASP A 85 9.15 -8.26 17.80
CA ASP A 85 8.05 -7.80 18.66
C ASP A 85 7.66 -6.32 18.46
N GLY A 86 8.25 -5.63 17.47
CA GLY A 86 8.09 -4.20 17.26
C GLY A 86 7.81 -3.79 15.83
N TRP A 87 7.98 -2.50 15.55
CA TRP A 87 7.83 -1.91 14.23
C TRP A 87 9.13 -1.18 13.85
N GLN A 88 9.59 -1.41 12.61
CA GLN A 88 10.66 -0.64 12.00
C GLN A 88 10.07 0.40 11.04
N VAL A 89 10.63 1.60 11.06
CA VAL A 89 10.25 2.68 10.13
C VAL A 89 11.30 2.81 9.04
N ASN A 90 10.87 2.71 7.79
CA ASN A 90 11.66 2.98 6.59
C ASN A 90 11.69 4.49 6.33
N GLN A 91 12.58 5.22 7.02
CA GLN A 91 12.61 6.68 7.01
C GLN A 91 12.83 7.28 5.62
N TRP A 92 13.60 6.62 4.76
CA TRP A 92 13.84 7.07 3.39
C TRP A 92 12.54 7.14 2.56
N LEU A 93 11.55 6.28 2.82
CA LEU A 93 10.25 6.37 2.15
C LEU A 93 9.48 7.63 2.56
N LYS A 94 9.62 8.08 3.80
CA LYS A 94 9.05 9.38 4.23
C LYS A 94 9.76 10.54 3.52
N LYS A 95 11.09 10.46 3.40
CA LYS A 95 11.87 11.45 2.64
C LYS A 95 11.40 11.50 1.18
N ALA A 96 11.19 10.35 0.53
CA ALA A 96 10.66 10.29 -0.83
C ALA A 96 9.29 10.97 -0.96
N VAL A 97 8.36 10.72 -0.02
CA VAL A 97 7.05 11.41 0.01
C VAL A 97 7.23 12.92 0.14
N LEU A 98 8.08 13.39 1.05
CA LEU A 98 8.31 14.83 1.23
C LEU A 98 9.02 15.47 0.02
N LEU A 99 9.96 14.77 -0.61
CA LEU A 99 10.61 15.22 -1.86
C LEU A 99 9.60 15.33 -3.00
N SER A 100 8.61 14.44 -3.07
CA SER A 100 7.57 14.53 -4.11
C SER A 100 6.81 15.85 -4.08
N PHE A 101 6.57 16.43 -2.89
CA PHE A 101 5.89 17.72 -2.77
C PHE A 101 6.72 18.89 -3.28
N ARG A 102 8.06 18.76 -3.21
CA ARG A 102 9.01 19.76 -3.71
C ARG A 102 9.20 19.65 -5.22
N LEU A 103 9.14 18.44 -5.76
CA LEU A 103 9.34 18.16 -7.19
C LEU A 103 8.09 18.40 -8.05
N ASN A 104 6.91 18.59 -7.44
CA ASN A 104 5.66 18.78 -8.17
C ASN A 104 5.02 20.14 -7.83
N ASP A 105 4.52 20.82 -8.87
CA ASP A 105 3.73 22.03 -8.70
C ASP A 105 2.24 21.68 -8.59
N ASN A 106 1.45 22.60 -8.05
CA ASN A 106 0.00 22.45 -8.05
C ASN A 106 -0.54 22.58 -9.47
N ALA A 107 -1.54 21.76 -9.79
CA ALA A 107 -2.27 21.81 -11.04
C ALA A 107 -3.78 21.75 -10.76
N VAL A 108 -4.57 22.26 -11.70
CA VAL A 108 -6.02 22.08 -11.67
C VAL A 108 -6.34 20.62 -11.91
N MET A 109 -7.13 20.02 -11.04
CA MET A 109 -7.55 18.63 -11.09
C MET A 109 -9.07 18.54 -10.87
N PRO A 110 -9.73 17.45 -11.31
CA PRO A 110 -11.14 17.24 -10.97
C PRO A 110 -11.36 17.32 -9.46
N GLY A 111 -12.09 18.34 -9.01
CA GLY A 111 -12.38 18.56 -7.59
C GLY A 111 -11.36 19.38 -6.79
N GLY A 112 -10.33 19.99 -7.41
CA GLY A 112 -9.41 20.87 -6.67
C GLY A 112 -8.22 21.46 -7.44
N PHE A 113 -7.32 22.11 -6.69
CA PHE A 113 -6.01 22.60 -7.15
C PHE A 113 -4.95 22.06 -6.19
N ASP A 114 -4.22 21.02 -6.60
CA ASP A 114 -3.29 20.28 -5.77
C ASP A 114 -2.14 19.72 -6.63
N LYS A 115 -1.06 19.26 -5.99
CA LYS A 115 0.13 18.69 -6.63
C LYS A 115 0.26 17.18 -6.50
N VAL A 116 -0.65 16.54 -5.77
CA VAL A 116 -0.60 15.09 -5.52
C VAL A 116 -1.63 14.39 -6.42
N PRO A 117 -1.19 13.52 -7.34
CA PRO A 117 -2.09 12.74 -8.18
C PRO A 117 -3.01 11.83 -7.35
N LEU A 118 -4.21 11.58 -7.85
CA LEU A 118 -5.06 10.51 -7.32
C LEU A 118 -4.55 9.15 -7.78
N LYS A 119 -4.59 8.14 -6.90
CA LYS A 119 -4.14 6.76 -7.17
C LYS A 119 -4.77 6.20 -8.44
N THR A 120 -6.07 6.43 -8.61
CA THR A 120 -6.87 5.85 -9.69
C THR A 120 -7.05 6.76 -10.90
N SER A 121 -6.27 7.86 -10.97
CA SER A 121 -6.24 8.71 -12.16
C SER A 121 -5.76 7.90 -13.38
N GLY A 122 -6.56 7.89 -14.45
CA GLY A 122 -6.26 7.18 -15.69
C GLY A 122 -6.39 5.65 -15.64
N TRP A 123 -7.02 5.08 -14.60
CA TRP A 123 -7.27 3.64 -14.54
C TRP A 123 -8.41 3.21 -15.46
N ASP A 124 -8.28 2.02 -16.02
CA ASP A 124 -9.31 1.32 -16.79
C ASP A 124 -9.94 0.15 -16.00
N ASP A 125 -10.96 -0.49 -16.59
CA ASP A 125 -11.65 -1.63 -15.96
C ASP A 125 -10.69 -2.79 -15.63
N ALA A 126 -9.74 -3.07 -16.51
CA ALA A 126 -8.76 -4.14 -16.31
C ALA A 126 -7.91 -3.89 -15.05
N ARG A 127 -7.40 -2.66 -14.88
CA ARG A 127 -6.59 -2.28 -13.72
C ARG A 127 -7.38 -2.30 -12.41
N PHE A 128 -8.65 -1.87 -12.42
CA PHE A 128 -9.52 -2.00 -11.25
C PHE A 128 -9.76 -3.46 -10.85
N ARG A 129 -10.00 -4.34 -11.83
CA ARG A 129 -10.18 -5.79 -11.58
C ARG A 129 -8.91 -6.43 -11.03
N GLU A 130 -7.76 -6.08 -11.58
CA GLU A 130 -6.47 -6.58 -11.09
C GLU A 130 -6.20 -6.17 -9.64
N ALA A 131 -6.45 -4.89 -9.30
CA ALA A 131 -6.27 -4.36 -7.96
C ALA A 131 -7.25 -4.95 -6.95
N GLY A 132 -8.47 -5.30 -7.37
CA GLY A 132 -9.40 -6.14 -6.62
C GLY A 132 -9.97 -5.51 -5.33
N PHE A 133 -9.90 -4.18 -5.19
CA PHE A 133 -10.61 -3.44 -4.13
C PHE A 133 -11.85 -2.77 -4.72
N ARG A 134 -12.82 -2.42 -3.86
CA ARG A 134 -14.04 -1.74 -4.28
C ARG A 134 -13.95 -0.25 -3.92
N GLN A 135 -13.93 0.61 -4.93
CA GLN A 135 -13.99 2.06 -4.76
C GLN A 135 -15.44 2.53 -4.88
N VAL A 136 -16.09 2.83 -3.75
CA VAL A 136 -17.44 3.37 -3.75
C VAL A 136 -17.36 4.87 -4.11
N PRO A 137 -18.29 5.42 -4.93
CA PRO A 137 -18.30 6.85 -5.25
C PRO A 137 -18.22 7.73 -3.99
N GLY A 138 -17.38 8.76 -4.03
CA GLY A 138 -17.07 9.60 -2.88
C GLY A 138 -15.82 9.18 -2.08
N SER A 139 -15.18 8.06 -2.42
CA SER A 139 -13.86 7.71 -1.89
C SER A 139 -12.72 8.33 -2.71
N ILE A 140 -11.74 8.89 -2.01
CA ILE A 140 -10.57 9.57 -2.58
C ILE A 140 -9.31 8.89 -2.05
N VAL A 141 -8.38 8.57 -2.94
CA VAL A 141 -7.10 7.94 -2.60
C VAL A 141 -5.98 8.67 -3.33
N ARG A 142 -4.96 9.13 -2.60
CA ARG A 142 -3.76 9.72 -3.21
C ARG A 142 -2.80 8.63 -3.72
N HIS A 143 -2.09 8.93 -4.81
CA HIS A 143 -1.01 8.06 -5.28
C HIS A 143 0.08 7.95 -4.20
N GLY A 144 0.62 6.74 -4.05
CA GLY A 144 1.54 6.40 -2.95
C GLY A 144 0.85 5.72 -1.77
N ALA A 145 -0.45 5.45 -1.85
CA ALA A 145 -1.17 4.62 -0.90
C ALA A 145 -1.48 3.22 -1.50
N PHE A 146 -1.13 2.16 -0.76
CA PHE A 146 -1.51 0.81 -1.14
C PHE A 146 -2.88 0.43 -0.59
N ILE A 147 -3.74 -0.11 -1.45
CA ILE A 147 -5.05 -0.66 -1.10
C ILE A 147 -5.04 -2.14 -1.48
N SER A 148 -5.18 -3.02 -0.47
CA SER A 148 -5.13 -4.47 -0.69
C SER A 148 -6.42 -5.01 -1.32
N LYS A 149 -6.32 -6.19 -1.95
CA LYS A 149 -7.45 -6.93 -2.50
C LYS A 149 -8.51 -7.19 -1.43
N GLY A 150 -9.78 -7.00 -1.79
CA GLY A 150 -10.93 -7.20 -0.91
C GLY A 150 -11.27 -6.01 0.00
N VAL A 151 -10.46 -4.95 0.05
CA VAL A 151 -10.81 -3.72 0.76
C VAL A 151 -12.01 -3.04 0.09
N VAL A 152 -12.93 -2.51 0.90
CA VAL A 152 -14.04 -1.67 0.45
C VAL A 152 -13.82 -0.25 0.95
N LEU A 153 -13.60 0.68 0.03
CA LEU A 153 -13.50 2.10 0.31
C LEU A 153 -14.90 2.70 0.21
N MET A 154 -15.55 2.90 1.35
CA MET A 154 -16.74 3.74 1.48
C MET A 154 -16.35 5.21 1.25
N PRO A 155 -17.30 6.18 1.17
CA PRO A 155 -16.92 7.59 1.13
C PRO A 155 -15.94 7.96 2.26
N SER A 156 -14.67 8.15 1.88
CA SER A 156 -13.51 8.24 2.77
C SER A 156 -12.32 8.86 2.05
N PHE A 157 -11.26 9.17 2.79
CA PHE A 157 -10.00 9.68 2.27
C PHE A 157 -8.82 8.82 2.75
N VAL A 158 -7.97 8.38 1.82
CA VAL A 158 -6.74 7.59 2.10
C VAL A 158 -5.53 8.28 1.50
#